data_AF-A0AA48QWZ1-F1
#
_entry.id   AF-A0AA48QWZ1-F1
#
_cell.length_a   1.000
_cell.length_b   1.000
_cell.length_c   1.000
_cell.angle_alpha   90.00
_cell.angle_beta   90.00
_cell.angle_gamma   90.00
#
_symmetry.space_group_name_H-M   'P 1'
#
loop_
_entity.id
_entity.type
_entity.pdbx_description
1 polymer ?
#
loop_
_entity_poly.entity_id
_entity_poly.type
_entity_poly.pdbx_seq_one_letter_code
_entity_poly.pdbx_strand_id
1 'polypeptide(L)'
;MLALLSLLLLVGATSIPDPGHELLRGTFGETSQCLSVKGGLLRSLTPVVITDCKGVQTQSWVVAHDEPGIVRVAGTRFCLDAGKDPMNGSKVTIRTCNSNAPEQNWFWTDDNRLALVGMGLCLDNTDGRDMNGNQVQVWSCTGGNTNQVWGAPDRGPCGPAPCTSFPFPRPSPRPSHRPSGRPSHKPRS
;
A
#
# COMPACT_ATOMS: atom_id res chain seq x y z
N MET A 1 44.73 37.49 14.67
CA MET A 1 43.52 36.68 14.97
C MET A 1 42.46 37.02 13.92
N LEU A 2 42.33 36.20 12.87
CA LEU A 2 41.20 36.30 11.94
C LEU A 2 40.21 35.19 12.28
N ALA A 3 39.02 35.56 12.74
CA ALA A 3 37.92 34.64 12.98
C ALA A 3 37.16 34.44 11.66
N LEU A 4 37.26 33.23 11.09
CA LEU A 4 36.40 32.78 9.99
C LEU A 4 35.02 32.44 10.58
N LEU A 5 34.03 33.31 10.34
CA LEU A 5 32.62 32.97 10.55
C LEU A 5 32.18 31.97 9.47
N SER A 6 32.11 30.70 9.84
CA SER A 6 31.44 29.68 9.02
C SER A 6 29.93 29.94 9.04
N LEU A 7 29.40 30.38 7.90
CA LEU A 7 27.97 30.50 7.66
C LEU A 7 27.36 29.09 7.52
N LEU A 8 26.80 28.56 8.61
CA LEU A 8 25.97 27.36 8.58
C LEU A 8 24.67 27.70 7.84
N LEU A 9 24.57 27.35 6.56
CA LEU A 9 23.29 27.33 5.86
C LEU A 9 22.44 26.22 6.50
N LEU A 10 21.47 26.60 7.34
CA LEU A 10 20.38 25.71 7.73
C LEU A 10 19.56 25.42 6.47
N VAL A 11 19.91 24.35 5.76
CA VAL A 11 19.00 23.74 4.79
C VAL A 11 17.90 23.10 5.63
N GLY A 12 16.83 23.87 5.90
CA GLY A 12 15.62 23.31 6.47
C GLY A 12 15.18 22.15 5.58
N ALA A 13 15.03 20.95 6.15
CA ALA A 13 14.51 19.81 5.41
C ALA A 13 13.10 20.17 4.96
N THR A 14 12.96 20.61 3.71
CA THR A 14 11.65 20.82 3.09
C THR A 14 10.97 19.46 3.08
N SER A 15 9.89 19.31 3.85
CA SER A 15 9.05 18.12 3.80
C SER A 15 8.64 17.90 2.35
N ILE A 16 8.99 16.75 1.78
CA ILE A 16 8.57 16.39 0.43
C ILE A 16 7.03 16.33 0.45
N PRO A 17 6.32 17.15 -0.34
CA PRO A 17 4.87 17.11 -0.37
C PRO A 17 4.43 15.71 -0.81
N ASP A 18 3.63 15.06 0.03
CA ASP A 18 3.09 13.73 -0.26
C ASP A 18 1.68 13.89 -0.87
N PRO A 19 1.42 13.32 -2.06
CA PRO A 19 0.11 13.37 -2.72
C PRO A 19 -0.97 12.51 -2.03
N GLY A 20 -0.78 12.19 -0.75
CA GLY A 20 -1.47 11.14 -0.02
C GLY A 20 -0.51 10.01 0.35
N HIS A 21 -0.59 9.54 1.58
CA HIS A 21 0.11 8.36 2.07
C HIS A 21 -0.88 7.45 2.79
N GLU A 22 -0.57 6.16 2.83
CA GLU A 22 -1.43 5.14 3.41
C GLU A 22 -0.61 4.14 4.22
N LEU A 23 -1.29 3.45 5.13
CA LEU A 23 -0.70 2.31 5.82
C LEU A 23 -1.01 1.04 5.03
N LEU A 24 0.02 0.36 4.54
CA LEU A 24 -0.11 -0.93 3.87
C LEU A 24 -0.29 -2.03 4.89
N ARG A 25 -1.53 -2.48 5.08
CA ARG A 25 -1.89 -3.51 6.06
C ARG A 25 -1.81 -4.89 5.43
N GLY A 26 -1.18 -5.84 6.10
CA GLY A 26 -1.24 -7.24 5.68
C GLY A 26 -2.67 -7.78 5.79
N THR A 27 -3.13 -8.54 4.80
CA THR A 27 -4.41 -9.27 4.88
C THR A 27 -4.22 -10.74 5.26
N PHE A 28 -3.06 -11.08 5.81
CA PHE A 28 -2.69 -12.39 6.33
C PHE A 28 -2.93 -12.42 7.85
N GLY A 29 -3.48 -13.54 8.36
CA GLY A 29 -3.75 -13.74 9.78
C GLY A 29 -4.55 -12.62 10.46
N GLU A 30 -4.08 -12.16 11.62
CA GLU A 30 -4.63 -11.00 12.34
C GLU A 30 -4.33 -9.72 11.54
N THR A 31 -5.38 -9.12 10.98
CA THR A 31 -5.36 -7.95 10.06
C THR A 31 -4.77 -6.63 10.61
N SER A 32 -4.06 -6.66 11.74
CA SER A 32 -3.57 -5.49 12.48
C SER A 32 -2.11 -5.13 12.20
N GLN A 33 -1.43 -5.80 11.25
CA GLN A 33 -0.02 -5.56 10.94
C GLN A 33 0.17 -4.68 9.71
N CYS A 34 1.11 -3.74 9.80
CA CYS A 34 1.46 -2.75 8.80
C CYS A 34 2.89 -2.96 8.29
N LEU A 35 3.09 -2.76 6.99
CA LEU A 35 4.42 -2.65 6.38
C LEU A 35 5.18 -1.47 6.99
N SER A 36 6.37 -1.73 7.50
CA SER A 36 7.08 -0.80 8.40
C SER A 36 8.58 -0.83 8.19
N VAL A 37 9.23 0.32 8.29
CA VAL A 37 10.69 0.39 8.39
C VAL A 37 11.12 -0.11 9.78
N LYS A 38 11.98 -1.12 9.82
CA LYS A 38 12.40 -1.77 11.08
C LYS A 38 12.99 -0.75 12.07
N GLY A 39 12.38 -0.69 13.25
CA GLY A 39 12.79 0.22 14.33
C GLY A 39 12.65 1.71 13.99
N GLY A 40 11.97 2.06 12.89
CA GLY A 40 11.87 3.44 12.40
C GLY A 40 13.18 4.04 11.92
N LEU A 41 14.21 3.22 11.65
CA LEU A 41 15.54 3.71 11.29
C LEU A 41 15.60 4.10 9.81
N LEU A 42 15.51 5.40 9.52
CA LEU A 42 15.60 5.97 8.17
C LEU A 42 17.05 6.00 7.66
N ARG A 43 17.58 4.82 7.33
CA ARG A 43 18.90 4.59 6.74
C ARG A 43 18.78 3.61 5.59
N SER A 44 19.59 3.79 4.54
CA SER A 44 19.65 2.80 3.46
C SER A 44 19.96 1.41 4.01
N LEU A 45 19.38 0.39 3.39
CA LEU A 45 19.43 -1.02 3.78
C LEU A 45 18.70 -1.36 5.09
N THR A 46 17.99 -0.43 5.72
CA THR A 46 17.12 -0.80 6.85
C THR A 46 16.05 -1.77 6.36
N PRO A 47 15.87 -2.92 7.04
CA PRO A 47 14.83 -3.89 6.70
C PRO A 47 13.43 -3.30 6.69
N VAL A 48 12.60 -3.77 5.77
CA VAL A 48 11.15 -3.58 5.83
C VAL A 48 10.52 -4.81 6.47
N VAL A 49 9.70 -4.61 7.47
CA VAL A 49 9.09 -5.65 8.30
C VAL A 49 7.59 -5.43 8.39
N ILE A 50 6.87 -6.41 8.90
CA ILE A 50 5.52 -6.21 9.42
C ILE A 50 5.60 -5.89 10.92
N THR A 51 4.75 -5.00 11.40
CA THR A 51 4.55 -4.79 12.85
C THR A 51 3.15 -4.23 13.08
N ASP A 52 2.65 -4.28 14.31
CA ASP A 52 1.39 -3.62 14.67
C ASP A 52 1.28 -2.20 14.08
N CYS A 53 0.11 -1.88 13.53
CA CYS A 53 -0.21 -0.57 13.00
C CYS A 53 -0.26 0.48 14.11
N LYS A 54 0.70 1.41 14.13
CA LYS A 54 0.82 2.52 15.07
C LYS A 54 0.54 3.89 14.44
N GLY A 55 0.40 3.95 13.11
CA GLY A 55 0.14 5.19 12.39
C GLY A 55 1.32 6.17 12.41
N VAL A 56 2.55 5.67 12.59
CA VAL A 56 3.75 6.52 12.57
C VAL A 56 4.26 6.71 11.14
N GLN A 57 5.04 7.77 10.90
CA GLN A 57 5.58 8.12 9.57
C GLN A 57 6.29 6.93 8.90
N THR A 58 7.03 6.13 9.65
CA THR A 58 7.80 4.98 9.14
C THR A 58 6.95 3.75 8.81
N GLN A 59 5.62 3.86 8.91
CA GLN A 59 4.64 2.89 8.42
C GLN A 59 3.77 3.47 7.29
N SER A 60 3.97 4.75 6.97
CA SER A 60 3.20 5.48 5.97
C SER A 60 3.94 5.47 4.64
N TRP A 61 3.25 5.04 3.59
CA TRP A 61 3.81 4.84 2.28
C TRP A 61 3.03 5.65 1.25
N VAL A 62 3.77 6.31 0.36
CA VAL A 62 3.22 6.93 -0.85
C VAL A 62 3.31 5.89 -1.96
N VAL A 63 2.15 5.51 -2.48
CA VAL A 63 1.98 4.45 -3.48
C VAL A 63 1.13 4.98 -4.63
N ALA A 64 1.62 4.81 -5.86
CA ALA A 64 0.84 5.00 -7.07
C ALA A 64 -0.01 3.74 -7.31
N HIS A 65 -1.31 3.91 -7.55
CA HIS A 65 -2.22 2.79 -7.81
C HIS A 65 -2.61 2.65 -9.28
N ASP A 66 -2.45 3.72 -10.06
CA ASP A 66 -2.87 3.76 -11.47
C ASP A 66 -1.69 3.59 -12.44
N GLU A 67 -0.47 3.62 -11.92
CA GLU A 67 0.75 3.55 -12.72
C GLU A 67 1.92 2.93 -11.93
N PRO A 68 2.89 2.30 -12.62
CA PRO A 68 4.14 1.90 -12.02
C PRO A 68 4.93 3.06 -11.42
N GLY A 69 5.64 2.80 -10.33
CA GLY A 69 6.58 3.77 -9.80
C GLY A 69 7.22 3.34 -8.48
N ILE A 70 7.87 4.32 -7.85
CA ILE A 70 8.48 4.12 -6.54
C ILE A 70 7.42 4.06 -5.44
N VAL A 71 7.66 3.20 -4.45
CA VAL A 71 6.89 3.17 -3.19
C VAL A 71 7.72 3.85 -2.12
N ARG A 72 7.35 5.07 -1.73
CA ARG A 72 8.18 5.96 -0.91
C ARG A 72 7.70 6.00 0.53
N VAL A 73 8.61 5.97 1.50
CA VAL A 73 8.26 6.26 2.90
C VAL A 73 7.90 7.74 2.99
N ALA A 74 6.68 8.03 3.44
CA ALA A 74 6.06 9.35 3.45
C ALA A 74 6.98 10.43 4.06
N GLY A 75 7.14 11.56 3.37
CA GLY A 75 7.96 12.69 3.80
C GLY A 75 9.47 12.44 3.80
N THR A 76 9.94 11.32 3.23
CA THR A 76 11.37 10.97 3.19
C THR A 76 11.87 10.74 1.77
N ARG A 77 13.20 10.64 1.62
CA ARG A 77 13.90 10.25 0.39
C ARG A 77 14.11 8.74 0.22
N PHE A 78 13.45 7.92 1.05
CA PHE A 78 13.65 6.47 1.08
C PHE A 78 12.47 5.73 0.46
N CYS A 79 12.77 4.73 -0.36
CA CYS A 79 11.83 3.93 -1.11
C CYS A 79 12.01 2.44 -0.84
N LEU A 80 10.92 1.68 -1.02
CA LEU A 80 10.88 0.22 -0.97
C LEU A 80 11.78 -0.35 -2.07
N ASP A 81 12.70 -1.22 -1.68
CA ASP A 81 13.79 -1.70 -2.52
C ASP A 81 13.94 -3.21 -2.36
N ALA A 82 13.81 -3.95 -3.46
CA ALA A 82 13.92 -5.42 -3.47
C ALA A 82 15.37 -5.94 -3.54
N GLY A 83 16.36 -5.03 -3.59
CA GLY A 83 17.75 -5.36 -3.84
C GLY A 83 18.05 -5.63 -5.31
N LYS A 84 19.35 -5.62 -5.64
CA LYS A 84 19.83 -5.91 -7.00
C LYS A 84 19.49 -7.36 -7.39
N ASP A 85 19.02 -7.54 -8.63
CA ASP A 85 18.69 -8.84 -9.24
C ASP A 85 17.82 -9.71 -8.32
N PRO A 86 16.62 -9.23 -7.94
CA PRO A 86 15.80 -9.91 -6.94
C PRO A 86 15.30 -11.27 -7.45
N MET A 87 15.21 -12.24 -6.53
CA MET A 87 14.66 -13.57 -6.74
C MET A 87 13.78 -13.95 -5.55
N ASN A 88 13.13 -15.11 -5.62
CA ASN A 88 12.35 -15.64 -4.50
C ASN A 88 13.18 -15.67 -3.22
N GLY A 89 12.69 -15.00 -2.18
CA GLY A 89 13.36 -14.91 -0.88
C GLY A 89 14.26 -13.69 -0.71
N SER A 90 14.51 -12.91 -1.77
CA SER A 90 15.24 -11.64 -1.67
C SER A 90 14.53 -10.73 -0.67
N LYS A 91 15.30 -10.24 0.31
CA LYS A 91 14.75 -9.44 1.41
C LYS A 91 14.61 -7.98 1.02
N VAL A 92 13.48 -7.41 1.40
CA VAL A 92 13.16 -6.02 1.07
C VAL A 92 13.73 -5.08 2.14
N THR A 93 14.24 -3.96 1.68
CA THR A 93 14.79 -2.88 2.51
C THR A 93 14.25 -1.54 2.05
N ILE A 94 14.63 -0.48 2.76
CA ILE A 94 14.54 0.88 2.21
C ILE A 94 15.90 1.32 1.64
N ARG A 95 15.87 2.03 0.52
CA ARG A 95 17.05 2.68 -0.08
C ARG A 95 16.68 4.07 -0.57
N THR A 96 17.67 4.93 -0.79
CA THR A 96 17.43 6.22 -1.45
C THR A 96 16.65 5.97 -2.74
N CYS A 97 15.58 6.74 -2.93
CA CYS A 97 14.71 6.60 -4.09
C CYS A 97 15.49 6.83 -5.39
N ASN A 98 15.30 5.94 -6.35
CA ASN A 98 15.82 6.03 -7.70
C ASN A 98 14.73 5.56 -8.67
N SER A 99 14.09 6.50 -9.38
CA SER A 99 13.01 6.20 -10.34
C SER A 99 13.46 5.37 -11.54
N ASN A 100 14.77 5.27 -11.78
CA ASN A 100 15.34 4.47 -12.86
C ASN A 100 15.78 3.07 -12.38
N ALA A 101 15.66 2.76 -11.07
CA ALA A 101 16.03 1.47 -10.53
C ALA A 101 14.88 0.46 -10.71
N PRO A 102 15.08 -0.64 -11.46
CA PRO A 102 14.04 -1.64 -11.68
C PRO A 102 13.62 -2.34 -10.37
N GLU A 103 14.53 -2.50 -9.41
CA GLU A 103 14.25 -3.05 -8.07
C GLU A 103 13.46 -2.11 -7.13
N GLN A 104 13.15 -0.90 -7.59
CA GLN A 104 12.26 0.06 -6.92
C GLN A 104 11.04 0.43 -7.76
N ASN A 105 10.84 -0.22 -8.91
CA ASN A 105 9.70 0.04 -9.78
C ASN A 105 8.58 -0.96 -9.49
N TRP A 106 7.61 -0.52 -8.70
CA TRP A 106 6.49 -1.33 -8.23
C TRP A 106 5.20 -0.92 -8.94
N PHE A 107 4.30 -1.87 -9.10
CA PHE A 107 2.96 -1.67 -9.61
C PHE A 107 1.96 -2.25 -8.62
N TRP A 108 0.98 -1.44 -8.22
CA TRP A 108 -0.15 -1.91 -7.43
C TRP A 108 -1.14 -2.62 -8.35
N THR A 109 -1.40 -3.89 -8.12
CA THR A 109 -2.31 -4.68 -8.95
C THR A 109 -3.76 -4.55 -8.47
N ASP A 110 -4.72 -4.83 -9.35
CA ASP A 110 -6.16 -4.84 -9.02
C ASP A 110 -6.52 -5.84 -7.91
N ASP A 111 -5.70 -6.88 -7.73
CA ASP A 111 -5.84 -7.86 -6.65
C ASP A 111 -5.02 -7.52 -5.39
N ASN A 112 -4.69 -6.23 -5.22
CA ASN A 112 -4.05 -5.65 -4.04
C ASN A 112 -2.66 -6.21 -3.72
N ARG A 113 -1.82 -6.41 -4.75
CA ARG A 113 -0.41 -6.77 -4.58
C ARG A 113 0.49 -5.63 -5.02
N LEU A 114 1.68 -5.58 -4.44
CA LEU A 114 2.78 -4.77 -4.97
C LEU A 114 3.71 -5.67 -5.77
N ALA A 115 3.65 -5.57 -7.10
CA ALA A 115 4.44 -6.35 -8.03
C ALA A 115 5.63 -5.53 -8.56
N LEU A 116 6.81 -6.15 -8.67
CA LEU A 116 7.94 -5.58 -9.40
C LEU A 116 7.67 -5.65 -10.90
N VAL A 117 7.77 -4.50 -11.56
CA VAL A 117 7.44 -4.38 -12.98
C VAL A 117 8.37 -5.23 -13.83
N GLY A 118 7.79 -6.11 -14.64
CA GLY A 118 8.52 -6.98 -15.57
C GLY A 118 9.26 -8.15 -14.91
N MET A 119 9.13 -8.36 -13.59
CA MET A 119 9.87 -9.40 -12.88
C MET A 119 9.01 -10.58 -12.41
N GLY A 120 7.68 -10.43 -12.35
CA GLY A 120 6.79 -11.49 -11.85
C GLY A 120 6.96 -11.79 -10.35
N LEU A 121 7.54 -10.85 -9.60
CA LEU A 121 7.77 -10.93 -8.17
C LEU A 121 6.87 -9.95 -7.42
N CYS A 122 6.31 -10.37 -6.30
CA CYS A 122 5.40 -9.60 -5.46
C CYS A 122 5.97 -9.45 -4.05
N LEU A 123 5.67 -8.32 -3.40
CA LEU A 123 5.95 -8.11 -1.98
C LEU A 123 5.21 -9.16 -1.15
N ASP A 124 5.94 -9.88 -0.31
CA ASP A 124 5.49 -11.11 0.33
C ASP A 124 5.84 -11.11 1.82
N ASN A 125 4.86 -11.41 2.67
CA ASN A 125 5.10 -11.72 4.07
C ASN A 125 5.81 -13.08 4.17
N THR A 126 7.12 -13.04 4.48
CA THR A 126 7.98 -14.23 4.51
C THR A 126 7.34 -15.37 5.31
N ASP A 127 7.18 -16.51 4.66
CA ASP A 127 6.62 -17.75 5.20
C ASP A 127 5.19 -17.60 5.79
N GLY A 128 4.50 -16.48 5.55
CA GLY A 128 3.21 -16.17 6.18
C GLY A 128 3.30 -16.05 7.71
N ARG A 129 4.45 -15.63 8.24
CA ARG A 129 4.64 -15.50 9.69
C ARG A 129 4.08 -14.17 10.18
N ASP A 130 3.03 -14.25 10.98
CA ASP A 130 2.33 -13.09 11.53
C ASP A 130 2.94 -12.65 12.86
N MET A 131 4.23 -12.28 12.81
CA MET A 131 5.01 -11.88 13.97
C MET A 131 5.65 -10.52 13.73
N ASN A 132 5.52 -9.61 14.71
CA ASN A 132 6.16 -8.31 14.65
C ASN A 132 7.66 -8.45 14.41
N GLY A 133 8.17 -7.71 13.43
CA GLY A 133 9.56 -7.76 13.01
C GLY A 133 9.87 -8.83 11.96
N ASN A 134 8.89 -9.62 11.50
CA ASN A 134 9.10 -10.50 10.36
C ASN A 134 9.46 -9.66 9.13
N GLN A 135 10.65 -9.90 8.57
CA GLN A 135 11.13 -9.15 7.42
C GLN A 135 10.42 -9.64 6.16
N VAL A 136 9.84 -8.72 5.41
CA VAL A 136 9.19 -9.08 4.14
C VAL A 136 10.23 -9.40 3.08
N GLN A 137 9.80 -10.15 2.08
CA GLN A 137 10.61 -10.56 0.95
C GLN A 137 9.88 -10.24 -0.35
N VAL A 138 10.51 -10.57 -1.45
CA VAL A 138 9.80 -10.78 -2.71
C VAL A 138 9.72 -12.25 -3.03
N TRP A 139 8.60 -12.64 -3.65
CA TRP A 139 8.35 -14.01 -4.09
C TRP A 139 7.52 -14.00 -5.36
N SER A 140 7.57 -15.08 -6.14
CA SER A 140 6.76 -15.23 -7.36
C SER A 140 5.31 -14.90 -7.08
N CYS A 141 4.75 -13.96 -7.85
CA CYS A 141 3.36 -13.54 -7.71
C CYS A 141 2.43 -14.75 -7.90
N THR A 142 1.61 -15.06 -6.89
CA THR A 142 0.77 -16.25 -6.87
C THR A 142 -0.67 -15.89 -6.54
N GLY A 143 -1.61 -16.23 -7.45
CA GLY A 143 -3.05 -16.04 -7.26
C GLY A 143 -3.55 -16.68 -5.96
N GLY A 144 -4.32 -15.93 -5.17
CA GLY A 144 -4.89 -16.42 -3.90
C GLY A 144 -3.91 -16.54 -2.73
N ASN A 145 -2.63 -16.20 -2.91
CA ASN A 145 -1.67 -16.15 -1.80
C ASN A 145 -1.89 -14.89 -0.95
N THR A 146 -2.47 -15.03 0.23
CA THR A 146 -2.76 -13.92 1.15
C THR A 146 -1.51 -13.23 1.68
N ASN A 147 -0.35 -13.90 1.67
CA ASN A 147 0.93 -13.30 2.11
C ASN A 147 1.39 -12.16 1.19
N GLN A 148 0.82 -12.09 -0.02
CA GLN A 148 1.18 -11.10 -1.04
C GLN A 148 0.15 -9.99 -1.18
N VAL A 149 -0.91 -10.03 -0.36
CA VAL A 149 -2.04 -9.09 -0.44
C VAL A 149 -1.91 -8.05 0.67
N TRP A 150 -2.00 -6.79 0.26
CA TRP A 150 -1.82 -5.62 1.12
C TRP A 150 -3.05 -4.72 1.00
N GLY A 151 -3.76 -4.51 2.10
CA GLY A 151 -4.88 -3.58 2.16
C GLY A 151 -4.42 -2.14 2.34
N ALA A 152 -5.02 -1.22 1.59
CA ALA A 152 -4.98 0.22 1.85
C ALA A 152 -6.37 0.65 2.34
N PRO A 153 -6.62 0.73 3.67
CA PRO A 153 -7.98 0.96 4.20
C PRO A 153 -8.60 2.31 3.84
N ASP A 154 -7.79 3.22 3.32
CA ASP A 154 -8.21 4.59 3.06
C ASP A 154 -8.65 4.80 1.60
N ARG A 155 -8.53 3.76 0.76
CA ARG A 155 -9.13 3.72 -0.57
C ARG A 155 -10.35 2.81 -0.51
N GLY A 156 -11.50 3.42 -0.19
CA GLY A 156 -12.72 3.01 -0.89
C GLY A 156 -12.50 3.04 -2.41
N PRO A 157 -13.48 2.65 -3.24
CA PRO A 157 -13.33 2.44 -4.69
C PRO A 157 -12.87 3.65 -5.55
N CYS A 158 -12.35 4.73 -4.95
CA CYS A 158 -12.08 6.02 -5.57
C CYS A 158 -10.61 6.50 -5.50
N GLY A 159 -9.65 5.68 -5.07
CA GLY A 159 -8.23 6.06 -5.19
C GLY A 159 -7.81 7.30 -4.36
N PRO A 160 -6.73 8.01 -4.74
CA PRO A 160 -6.14 9.11 -3.96
C PRO A 160 -6.87 10.46 -4.12
N ALA A 161 -7.98 10.50 -4.85
CA ALA A 161 -8.79 11.70 -5.02
C ALA A 161 -9.78 11.89 -3.85
N PRO A 162 -10.08 13.14 -3.42
CA PRO A 162 -11.15 13.37 -2.46
C PRO A 162 -12.48 12.91 -3.05
N CYS A 163 -13.22 12.08 -2.30
CA CYS A 163 -14.59 11.66 -2.60
C CYS A 163 -15.56 12.85 -2.58
N THR A 164 -15.48 13.79 -3.52
CA THR A 164 -16.39 14.94 -3.60
C THR A 164 -17.11 15.07 -4.93
N SER A 165 -17.13 14.04 -5.77
CA SER A 165 -18.12 14.00 -6.86
C SER A 165 -18.55 12.57 -7.20
N PHE A 166 -19.67 12.15 -6.62
CA PHE A 166 -20.57 11.23 -7.32
C PHE A 166 -21.39 12.07 -8.31
N PRO A 167 -21.26 11.92 -9.63
CA PRO A 167 -22.31 12.27 -10.57
C PRO A 167 -23.00 10.99 -11.07
N PHE A 168 -23.21 10.01 -10.21
CA PHE A 168 -24.10 8.89 -10.53
C PHE A 168 -25.20 8.83 -9.47
N PRO A 169 -26.45 9.20 -9.81
CA PRO A 169 -27.56 8.94 -8.92
C PRO A 169 -27.65 7.43 -8.68
N ARG A 170 -27.82 7.03 -7.42
CA ARG A 170 -28.25 5.69 -7.04
C ARG A 170 -29.34 5.24 -8.01
N PRO A 171 -29.25 4.04 -8.62
CA PRO A 171 -30.42 3.44 -9.24
C PRO A 171 -31.53 3.41 -8.17
N SER A 172 -32.65 4.06 -8.48
CA SER A 172 -33.83 4.03 -7.61
C SER A 172 -34.19 2.57 -7.33
N PRO A 173 -34.64 2.22 -6.11
CA PRO A 173 -35.17 0.89 -5.87
C PRO A 173 -36.32 0.66 -6.86
N ARG A 174 -36.16 -0.36 -7.70
CA ARG A 174 -37.19 -0.80 -8.64
C ARG A 174 -38.51 -0.95 -7.87
N PRO A 175 -39.63 -0.37 -8.33
CA PRO A 175 -40.91 -0.60 -7.68
C PRO A 175 -41.17 -2.10 -7.62
N SER A 176 -41.42 -2.61 -6.41
CA SER A 176 -41.91 -3.96 -6.23
C SER A 176 -43.24 -4.06 -6.97
N HIS A 177 -43.27 -4.83 -8.06
CA HIS A 177 -44.52 -5.24 -8.66
C HIS A 177 -45.26 -6.08 -7.63
N ARG A 178 -46.23 -5.44 -6.96
CA ARG A 178 -47.24 -6.08 -6.14
C ARG A 178 -48.01 -7.05 -7.05
N PRO A 179 -48.08 -8.36 -6.74
CA PRO A 179 -48.95 -9.26 -7.46
C PRO A 179 -50.40 -8.79 -7.29
N SER A 180 -51.06 -8.50 -8.39
CA SER A 180 -52.49 -8.19 -8.45
C SER A 180 -53.27 -9.36 -7.83
N GLY A 181 -54.15 -9.02 -6.89
CA GLY A 181 -54.99 -9.97 -6.18
C GLY A 181 -55.86 -10.79 -7.13
N ARG A 182 -55.94 -12.09 -6.84
CA ARG A 182 -56.85 -13.05 -7.45
C ARG A 182 -58.30 -12.69 -7.11
N PRO A 183 -59.25 -12.65 -8.06
CA PRO A 183 -60.66 -12.46 -7.74
C PRO A 183 -61.20 -13.65 -6.95
N SER A 184 -61.91 -13.33 -5.87
CA SER A 184 -62.68 -14.24 -5.03
C SER A 184 -63.85 -14.84 -5.83
N HIS A 185 -63.82 -16.15 -6.06
CA HIS A 185 -65.01 -16.88 -6.50
C HIS A 185 -65.97 -17.04 -5.31
N LYS A 186 -67.14 -16.42 -5.42
CA LYS A 186 -68.28 -16.59 -4.53
C LYS A 186 -68.89 -18.00 -4.74
N PRO A 187 -69.32 -18.70 -3.67
CA PRO A 187 -69.98 -19.99 -3.83
C PRO A 187 -71.41 -19.77 -4.37
N ARG A 188 -71.83 -20.61 -5.31
CA ARG A 188 -73.25 -20.80 -5.61
C ARG A 188 -73.69 -22.15 -5.05
N SER A 189 -74.73 -22.03 -4.24
CA SER A 189 -75.75 -22.95 -3.72
C SER A 189 -75.70 -24.41 -4.17
#